data_AF-Q6CPI4-F1
#
_entry.id   AF-Q6CPI4-F1
#
_cell.length_a   1.000
_cell.length_b   1.000
_cell.length_c   1.000
_cell.angle_alpha   90.00
_cell.angle_beta   90.00
_cell.angle_gamma   90.00
#
_symmetry.space_group_name_H-M   'P 1'
#
loop_
_entity.id
_entity.type
_entity.pdbx_description
1 polymer ?
#
loop_
_entity_poly.entity_id
_entity_poly.type
_entity_poly.pdbx_seq_one_letter_code
_entity_poly.pdbx_strand_id
1 'polypeptide(L)'
;MNILRYLPGDRKCSPYLNATNHIVNWTQADNKYSKMNDLMEIEKKLKSLRKQKVEVSIRNKKAIIAEEKKNSERRVYSMADDGEDKARSNKSEPEDPIKLANYSIREYEKWEAKTQNSRHNKSVMGDFQTIAKNSYKKEVDALPKDISHPLKGGITEDGKVQVEDNPELVEKMVNDLNERSKKRYMVRKQKLDKQNKINLDDGFINDKNKRFNAKLNSEFK
;
A
#
# COMPACT_ATOMS: atom_id res chain seq x y z
N MET A 1 -17.88 -49.48 -49.37
CA MET A 1 -19.03 -48.82 -50.05
C MET A 1 -19.03 -47.35 -49.69
N ASN A 2 -19.16 -46.49 -50.72
CA ASN A 2 -19.25 -45.02 -50.76
C ASN A 2 -18.16 -44.16 -50.10
N ILE A 3 -17.13 -43.89 -50.93
CA ILE A 3 -16.14 -42.83 -50.82
C ILE A 3 -16.59 -41.72 -51.78
N LEU A 4 -16.76 -40.47 -51.32
CA LEU A 4 -16.91 -39.30 -52.19
C LEU A 4 -15.75 -38.35 -51.94
N ARG A 5 -14.84 -38.32 -52.91
CA ARG A 5 -13.72 -37.38 -53.06
C ARG A 5 -14.25 -36.11 -53.75
N TYR A 6 -13.82 -34.94 -53.28
CA TYR A 6 -13.83 -33.71 -54.08
C TYR A 6 -12.42 -33.09 -54.04
N LEU A 7 -11.85 -32.92 -55.24
CA LEU A 7 -10.56 -32.28 -55.52
C LEU A 7 -10.75 -30.76 -55.75
N PRO A 8 -9.69 -29.95 -55.58
CA PRO A 8 -9.75 -28.49 -55.58
C PRO A 8 -9.69 -27.92 -57.01
N GLY A 9 -10.43 -26.84 -57.26
CA GLY A 9 -10.46 -26.14 -58.55
C GLY A 9 -9.87 -24.74 -58.45
N ASP A 10 -8.79 -24.52 -59.20
CA ASP A 10 -8.16 -23.24 -59.51
C ASP A 10 -9.17 -22.20 -60.01
N ARG A 11 -9.14 -20.99 -59.44
CA ARG A 11 -9.66 -19.79 -60.11
C ARG A 11 -8.63 -18.67 -60.09
N LYS A 12 -8.20 -18.40 -61.32
CA LYS A 12 -7.31 -17.36 -61.84
C LYS A 12 -7.59 -15.96 -61.30
N CYS A 13 -6.49 -15.23 -61.13
CA CYS A 13 -6.40 -13.81 -60.79
C CYS A 13 -7.19 -12.91 -61.75
N SER A 14 -7.90 -11.91 -61.20
CA SER A 14 -8.35 -10.72 -61.92
C SER A 14 -7.59 -9.51 -61.37
N PRO A 15 -6.83 -8.77 -62.19
CA PRO A 15 -6.41 -7.42 -61.84
C PRO A 15 -7.57 -6.46 -62.13
N TYR A 16 -7.48 -5.22 -61.65
CA TYR A 16 -8.48 -4.14 -61.77
C TYR A 16 -9.64 -4.21 -60.78
N LEU A 17 -9.49 -3.47 -59.67
CA LEU A 17 -10.46 -2.50 -59.13
C LEU A 17 -9.78 -1.74 -57.98
N ASN A 18 -8.87 -0.83 -58.35
CA ASN A 18 -8.31 0.21 -57.48
C ASN A 18 -9.17 1.47 -57.67
N ALA A 19 -10.03 1.81 -56.71
CA ALA A 19 -10.47 3.19 -56.44
C ALA A 19 -11.56 3.17 -55.36
N THR A 20 -11.19 3.25 -54.08
CA THR A 20 -11.99 3.81 -52.96
C THR A 20 -11.36 3.36 -51.63
N ASN A 21 -10.28 3.98 -51.18
CA ASN A 21 -9.79 3.81 -49.79
C ASN A 21 -8.94 4.99 -49.29
N HIS A 22 -9.14 6.20 -49.83
CA HIS A 22 -8.30 7.36 -49.48
C HIS A 22 -8.93 8.40 -48.53
N ILE A 23 -10.11 8.15 -47.96
CA ILE A 23 -10.86 9.19 -47.21
C ILE A 23 -10.93 8.95 -45.68
N VAL A 24 -10.46 7.82 -45.13
CA VAL A 24 -10.73 7.47 -43.70
C VAL A 24 -9.51 7.57 -42.76
N ASN A 25 -8.43 8.26 -43.13
CA ASN A 25 -7.22 8.36 -42.29
C ASN A 25 -6.99 9.71 -41.58
N TRP A 26 -7.84 10.72 -41.78
CA TRP A 26 -7.63 12.03 -41.15
C TRP A 26 -8.14 12.11 -39.69
N THR A 27 -9.18 11.36 -39.33
CA THR A 27 -9.76 11.41 -37.97
C THR A 27 -8.92 10.70 -36.90
N GLN A 28 -8.07 9.73 -37.30
CA GLN A 28 -7.19 9.03 -36.36
C GLN A 28 -5.91 9.81 -36.04
N ALA A 29 -5.49 10.69 -36.96
CA ALA A 29 -4.39 11.62 -36.73
C ALA A 29 -4.79 12.73 -35.75
N ASP A 30 -5.96 13.36 -35.96
CA ASP A 30 -6.45 14.46 -35.11
C ASP A 30 -6.65 14.05 -33.64
N ASN A 31 -7.12 12.82 -33.41
CA ASN A 31 -7.29 12.27 -32.05
C ASN A 31 -5.94 11.95 -31.37
N LYS A 32 -4.90 11.65 -32.16
CA LYS A 32 -3.54 11.40 -31.66
C LYS A 32 -2.84 12.70 -31.27
N TYR A 33 -3.02 13.77 -32.05
CA TYR A 33 -2.49 15.11 -31.72
C TYR A 33 -3.21 15.72 -30.52
N SER A 34 -4.53 15.51 -30.37
CA SER A 34 -5.29 15.93 -29.18
C SER A 34 -4.76 15.28 -27.90
N LYS A 35 -4.53 13.96 -27.90
CA LYS A 35 -3.91 13.26 -26.74
C LYS A 35 -2.49 13.71 -26.44
N MET A 36 -1.70 14.06 -27.46
CA MET A 36 -0.33 14.56 -27.28
C MET A 36 -0.32 15.94 -26.63
N ASN A 37 -1.27 16.81 -26.99
CA ASN A 37 -1.45 18.13 -26.38
C ASN A 37 -1.92 18.02 -24.92
N ASP A 38 -2.87 17.13 -24.61
CA ASP A 38 -3.29 16.85 -23.24
C ASP A 38 -2.13 16.38 -22.36
N LEU A 39 -1.27 15.49 -22.89
CA LEU A 39 -0.06 15.03 -22.19
C LEU A 39 0.91 16.18 -21.91
N MET A 40 1.14 17.07 -22.88
CA MET A 40 1.99 18.24 -22.68
C MET A 40 1.40 19.24 -21.68
N GLU A 41 0.08 19.43 -21.65
CA GLU A 41 -0.58 20.24 -20.63
C GLU A 41 -0.46 19.64 -19.23
N ILE A 42 -0.65 18.32 -19.11
CA ILE A 42 -0.48 17.60 -17.84
C ILE A 42 0.97 17.72 -17.36
N GLU A 43 1.96 17.58 -18.24
CA GLU A 43 3.36 17.73 -17.89
C GLU A 43 3.68 19.16 -17.43
N LYS A 44 3.14 20.18 -18.10
CA LYS A 44 3.25 21.59 -17.68
C LYS A 44 2.62 21.84 -16.32
N LYS A 45 1.40 21.33 -16.07
CA LYS A 45 0.73 21.40 -14.77
C LYS A 45 1.54 20.70 -13.67
N LEU A 46 2.11 19.53 -13.97
CA LEU A 46 2.96 18.80 -13.03
C LEU A 46 4.22 19.62 -12.66
N LYS A 47 4.86 20.23 -13.66
CA LYS A 47 6.02 21.11 -13.46
C LYS A 47 5.65 22.36 -12.64
N SER A 48 4.50 22.98 -12.88
CA SER A 48 4.06 24.15 -12.09
C SER A 48 3.75 23.78 -10.64
N LEU A 49 3.06 22.66 -10.41
CA LEU A 49 2.75 22.15 -9.06
C LEU A 49 4.02 21.80 -8.28
N ARG A 50 5.05 21.25 -8.93
CA ARG A 50 6.35 21.00 -8.31
C ARG A 50 7.03 22.30 -7.88
N LYS A 51 6.96 23.36 -8.69
CA LYS A 51 7.47 24.69 -8.32
C LYS A 51 6.69 25.27 -7.15
N GLN A 52 5.36 25.24 -7.18
CA GLN A 52 4.51 25.70 -6.07
C GLN A 52 4.79 24.96 -4.77
N LYS A 53 4.98 23.63 -4.81
CA LYS A 53 5.35 22.84 -3.63
C LYS A 53 6.66 23.35 -3.00
N VAL A 54 7.67 23.61 -3.82
CA VAL A 54 8.98 24.12 -3.37
C VAL A 54 8.82 25.52 -2.79
N GLU A 55 8.04 26.38 -3.45
CA GLU A 55 7.80 27.76 -3.01
C GLU A 55 7.05 27.81 -1.67
N VAL A 56 6.00 27.01 -1.49
CA VAL A 56 5.28 26.87 -0.21
C VAL A 56 6.20 26.34 0.89
N SER A 57 7.06 25.36 0.58
CA SER A 57 8.05 24.83 1.53
C SER A 57 9.04 25.91 1.97
N ILE A 58 9.57 26.71 1.05
CA ILE A 58 10.45 27.84 1.36
C ILE A 58 9.71 28.90 2.19
N ARG A 59 8.46 29.21 1.83
CA ARG A 59 7.63 30.18 2.56
C ARG A 59 7.36 29.74 4.00
N ASN A 60 7.03 28.47 4.20
CA ASN A 60 6.84 27.89 5.54
C ASN A 60 8.14 27.91 6.35
N LYS A 61 9.28 27.55 5.75
CA LYS A 61 10.58 27.65 6.43
C LYS A 61 10.90 29.09 6.85
N LYS A 62 10.66 30.07 5.97
CA LYS A 62 10.84 31.49 6.30
C LYS A 62 9.91 31.95 7.43
N ALA A 63 8.65 31.49 7.44
CA ALA A 63 7.69 31.80 8.49
C ALA A 63 8.12 31.23 9.85
N ILE A 64 8.57 29.98 9.89
CA ILE A 64 9.10 29.33 11.10
C ILE A 64 10.31 30.09 11.65
N ILE A 65 11.29 30.42 10.79
CA ILE A 65 12.48 31.20 11.20
C ILE A 65 12.08 32.60 11.71
N ALA A 66 11.08 33.23 11.11
CA ALA A 66 10.59 34.54 11.54
C ALA A 66 9.84 34.46 12.88
N GLU A 67 9.05 33.41 13.13
CA GLU A 67 8.44 33.16 14.44
C GLU A 67 9.49 32.84 15.50
N GLU A 68 10.51 32.04 15.17
CA GLU A 68 11.59 31.68 16.09
C GLU A 68 12.39 32.91 16.52
N LYS A 69 12.70 33.84 15.59
CA LYS A 69 13.31 35.13 15.92
C LYS A 69 12.43 36.03 16.80
N LYS A 70 11.11 36.02 16.60
CA LYS A 70 10.17 36.77 17.45
C LYS A 70 10.00 36.13 18.83
N ASN A 71 10.11 34.81 18.93
CA ASN A 71 10.04 34.09 20.19
C ASN A 71 11.37 34.12 20.96
N SER A 72 12.52 34.30 20.31
CA SER A 72 13.82 34.41 21.00
C SER A 72 13.97 35.71 21.83
N GLU A 73 13.17 36.75 21.54
CA GLU A 73 13.14 37.99 22.34
C GLU A 73 12.13 37.96 23.48
N ARG A 74 11.23 36.95 23.54
CA ARG A 74 10.39 36.74 24.71
C ARG A 74 11.21 36.07 25.80
N ARG A 75 11.70 36.91 26.72
CA ARG A 75 12.26 36.52 28.03
C ARG A 75 11.32 35.51 28.69
N VAL A 76 11.70 34.23 28.62
CA VAL A 76 11.03 33.15 29.35
C VAL A 76 11.10 33.52 30.82
N TYR A 77 9.94 33.71 31.46
CA TYR A 77 9.84 33.85 32.90
C TYR A 77 10.47 32.60 33.53
N SER A 78 11.69 32.74 34.05
CA SER A 78 12.23 31.79 35.02
C SER A 78 11.35 31.93 36.26
N MET A 79 10.46 30.96 36.47
CA MET A 79 9.80 30.78 37.76
C MET A 79 10.91 30.45 38.76
N ALA A 80 11.37 31.48 39.46
CA ALA A 80 12.19 31.31 40.65
C ALA A 80 11.35 30.53 41.67
N ASP A 81 11.96 29.45 42.13
CA ASP A 81 11.45 28.44 43.04
C ASP A 81 11.42 29.02 44.45
N ASP A 82 10.30 29.64 44.82
CA ASP A 82 10.01 30.02 46.19
C ASP A 82 8.99 29.02 46.75
N GLY A 83 9.50 28.14 47.59
CA GLY A 83 8.77 27.04 48.19
C GLY A 83 7.64 27.48 49.11
N GLU A 84 6.61 26.64 49.18
CA GLU A 84 6.09 26.09 50.43
C GLU A 84 4.97 25.09 50.11
N ASP A 85 5.04 23.93 50.75
CA ASP A 85 3.93 23.04 51.10
C ASP A 85 2.99 22.51 50.00
N LYS A 86 3.20 21.24 49.62
CA LYS A 86 2.32 20.13 50.07
C LYS A 86 2.71 18.78 49.48
N ALA A 87 3.04 17.87 50.38
CA ALA A 87 3.15 16.45 50.11
C ALA A 87 1.81 15.85 49.60
N ARG A 88 1.96 14.77 48.82
CA ARG A 88 0.97 13.74 48.41
C ARG A 88 0.36 13.91 47.01
N SER A 89 0.91 13.20 46.03
CA SER A 89 0.35 11.93 45.56
C SER A 89 0.95 11.50 44.21
N ASN A 90 1.33 10.23 44.13
CA ASN A 90 1.86 9.57 42.93
C ASN A 90 0.83 9.62 41.79
N LYS A 91 1.19 10.21 40.65
CA LYS A 91 0.46 10.03 39.39
C LYS A 91 1.40 10.27 38.19
N SER A 92 1.69 9.16 37.51
CA SER A 92 1.96 9.01 36.07
C SER A 92 2.73 10.13 35.36
N GLU A 93 3.95 9.80 34.90
CA GLU A 93 4.76 10.56 33.96
C GLU A 93 3.93 11.35 32.94
N PRO A 94 3.98 12.69 32.94
CA PRO A 94 3.61 13.45 31.76
C PRO A 94 4.74 13.28 30.75
N GLU A 95 4.42 12.73 29.57
CA GLU A 95 5.34 12.75 28.43
C GLU A 95 5.74 14.20 28.15
N ASP A 96 7.02 14.51 28.43
CA ASP A 96 7.62 15.83 28.26
C ASP A 96 7.31 16.45 26.89
N PRO A 97 6.64 17.61 26.81
CA PRO A 97 6.50 18.35 25.55
C PRO A 97 7.86 18.80 24.98
N ILE A 98 8.94 18.73 25.79
CA ILE A 98 10.31 19.10 25.42
C ILE A 98 10.94 18.06 24.49
N LYS A 99 10.53 16.78 24.53
CA LYS A 99 11.06 15.75 23.61
C LYS A 99 10.49 15.86 22.19
N LEU A 100 9.38 16.56 21.99
CA LEU A 100 8.79 16.76 20.66
C LEU A 100 9.61 17.71 19.76
N ALA A 101 10.43 18.59 20.35
CA ALA A 101 11.21 19.59 19.63
C ALA A 101 12.65 19.16 19.29
N ASN A 102 13.14 18.06 19.87
CA ASN A 102 14.57 17.68 19.83
C ASN A 102 14.90 16.53 18.88
N TYR A 103 14.11 16.30 17.82
CA TYR A 103 14.48 15.30 16.83
C TYR A 103 15.72 15.74 16.05
N SER A 104 16.79 14.94 16.14
CA SER A 104 17.93 15.07 15.21
C SER A 104 17.45 14.86 13.78
N ILE A 105 18.04 15.54 12.79
CA ILE A 105 17.75 15.30 11.36
C ILE A 105 17.79 13.80 11.03
N ARG A 106 18.73 13.05 11.62
CA ARG A 106 18.84 11.59 11.46
C ARG A 106 17.66 10.83 12.05
N GLU A 107 17.09 11.31 13.16
CA GLU A 107 15.89 10.72 13.76
C GLU A 107 14.66 11.05 12.94
N TYR A 108 14.58 12.25 12.38
CA TYR A 108 13.53 12.63 11.45
C TYR A 108 13.58 11.77 10.17
N GLU A 109 14.76 11.56 9.60
CA GLU A 109 14.95 10.66 8.45
C GLU A 109 14.55 9.21 8.77
N LYS A 110 14.96 8.69 9.95
CA LYS A 110 14.56 7.36 10.42
C LYS A 110 13.04 7.26 10.64
N TRP A 111 12.44 8.28 11.25
CA TRP A 111 11.01 8.38 11.47
C TRP A 111 10.26 8.47 10.15
N GLU A 112 10.73 9.28 9.20
CA GLU A 112 10.13 9.42 7.87
C GLU A 112 10.22 8.10 7.09
N ALA A 113 11.37 7.41 7.09
CA ALA A 113 11.51 6.09 6.47
C ALA A 113 10.54 5.06 7.08
N LYS A 114 10.44 5.03 8.42
CA LYS A 114 9.47 4.17 9.14
C LYS A 114 8.03 4.53 8.78
N THR A 115 7.72 5.83 8.66
CA THR A 115 6.38 6.34 8.40
C THR A 115 5.96 6.12 6.95
N GLN A 116 6.85 6.32 5.98
CA GLN A 116 6.63 6.05 4.55
C GLN A 116 6.35 4.55 4.33
N ASN A 117 7.13 3.66 4.95
CA ASN A 117 6.88 2.21 4.92
C ASN A 117 5.56 1.81 5.59
N SER A 118 5.14 2.55 6.62
CA SER A 118 3.85 2.31 7.28
C SER A 118 2.67 2.81 6.45
N ARG A 119 2.76 3.98 5.80
CA ARG A 119 1.68 4.60 5.02
C ARG A 119 1.33 3.80 3.78
N HIS A 120 2.30 3.19 3.12
CA HIS A 120 2.03 2.32 1.96
C HIS A 120 1.25 1.05 2.33
N ASN A 121 1.26 0.64 3.60
CA ASN A 121 0.54 -0.54 4.10
C ASN A 121 -0.74 -0.20 4.89
N LYS A 122 -0.99 1.08 5.16
CA LYS A 122 -2.08 1.51 6.06
C LYS A 122 -3.18 2.27 5.33
N SER A 123 -3.37 1.99 4.03
CA SER A 123 -4.57 2.37 3.30
C SER A 123 -5.79 1.78 4.01
N VAL A 124 -6.35 2.59 4.91
CA VAL A 124 -7.75 2.64 5.35
C VAL A 124 -8.64 1.86 4.36
N MET A 125 -9.14 0.68 4.76
CA MET A 125 -10.08 -0.13 3.96
C MET A 125 -9.77 -0.10 2.45
N GLY A 126 -8.49 -0.28 2.09
CA GLY A 126 -8.06 -0.23 0.70
C GLY A 126 -8.81 -1.26 -0.14
N ASP A 127 -9.14 -0.87 -1.37
CA ASP A 127 -9.76 -1.73 -2.38
C ASP A 127 -9.16 -3.15 -2.32
N PHE A 128 -10.02 -4.17 -2.26
CA PHE A 128 -9.61 -5.58 -2.18
C PHE A 128 -8.57 -5.94 -3.24
N GLN A 129 -8.64 -5.30 -4.42
CA GLN A 129 -7.66 -5.48 -5.48
C GLN A 129 -6.25 -5.04 -5.06
N THR A 130 -6.12 -3.92 -4.35
CA THR A 130 -4.84 -3.43 -3.85
C THR A 130 -4.25 -4.34 -2.77
N ILE A 131 -5.10 -4.85 -1.86
CA ILE A 131 -4.70 -5.80 -0.81
C ILE A 131 -4.23 -7.12 -1.43
N ALA A 132 -4.97 -7.63 -2.42
CA ALA A 132 -4.61 -8.85 -3.13
C ALA A 132 -3.27 -8.68 -3.86
N LYS A 133 -3.09 -7.56 -4.59
CA LYS A 133 -1.83 -7.25 -5.29
C LYS A 133 -0.64 -7.15 -4.34
N ASN A 134 -0.80 -6.46 -3.21
CA ASN A 134 0.27 -6.30 -2.23
C ASN A 134 0.60 -7.63 -1.54
N SER A 135 -0.42 -8.44 -1.24
CA SER A 135 -0.23 -9.78 -0.69
C SER A 135 0.51 -10.67 -1.69
N TYR A 136 0.07 -10.71 -2.95
CA TYR A 136 0.74 -11.45 -4.02
C TYR A 136 2.19 -11.03 -4.20
N LYS A 137 2.47 -9.73 -4.33
CA LYS A 137 3.83 -9.21 -4.47
C LYS A 137 4.71 -9.67 -3.31
N LYS A 138 4.21 -9.56 -2.07
CA LYS A 138 4.94 -9.99 -0.88
C LYS A 138 5.25 -11.50 -0.91
N GLU A 139 4.30 -12.31 -1.37
CA GLU A 139 4.54 -13.75 -1.47
C GLU A 139 5.53 -14.09 -2.60
N VAL A 140 5.47 -13.40 -3.74
CA VAL A 140 6.45 -13.55 -4.83
C VAL A 140 7.85 -13.13 -4.39
N ASP A 141 7.99 -12.00 -3.69
CA ASP A 141 9.28 -11.51 -3.18
C ASP A 141 9.88 -12.47 -2.13
N ALA A 142 9.05 -13.28 -1.46
CA ALA A 142 9.48 -14.27 -0.47
C ALA A 142 9.85 -15.63 -1.08
N LEU A 143 9.50 -15.89 -2.34
CA LEU A 143 9.86 -17.13 -3.03
C LEU A 143 11.37 -17.12 -3.36
N PRO A 144 12.09 -18.24 -3.16
CA PRO A 144 13.45 -18.37 -3.66
C PRO A 144 13.51 -18.11 -5.18
N LYS A 145 14.57 -17.45 -5.64
CA LYS A 145 14.72 -17.08 -7.06
C LYS A 145 14.90 -18.29 -7.98
N ASP A 146 15.23 -19.46 -7.41
CA ASP A 146 15.67 -20.65 -8.15
C ASP A 146 14.59 -21.74 -8.29
N ILE A 147 13.28 -21.40 -8.15
CA ILE A 147 12.18 -22.39 -8.15
C ILE A 147 11.81 -22.89 -9.57
N SER A 148 12.65 -22.65 -10.58
CA SER A 148 12.37 -23.10 -11.94
C SER A 148 12.50 -24.62 -12.03
N HIS A 149 11.38 -25.32 -12.16
CA HIS A 149 11.32 -26.74 -12.50
C HIS A 149 10.44 -26.89 -13.75
N PRO A 150 10.79 -27.81 -14.66
CA PRO A 150 9.97 -28.05 -15.84
C PRO A 150 8.67 -28.74 -15.42
N LEU A 151 7.54 -28.07 -15.66
CA LEU A 151 6.22 -28.67 -15.53
C LEU A 151 6.06 -29.75 -16.61
N LYS A 152 5.84 -31.00 -16.18
CA LYS A 152 5.44 -32.08 -17.07
C LYS A 152 3.95 -32.30 -16.87
N GLY A 153 3.22 -32.45 -17.97
CA GLY A 153 1.80 -32.67 -17.90
C GLY A 153 1.22 -33.08 -19.23
N GLY A 154 0.09 -33.78 -19.17
CA GLY A 154 -0.63 -34.28 -20.32
C GLY A 154 -2.14 -34.17 -20.10
N ILE A 155 -2.89 -34.35 -21.18
CA ILE A 155 -4.34 -34.47 -21.12
C ILE A 155 -4.65 -35.96 -21.16
N THR A 156 -5.31 -36.48 -20.13
CA THR A 156 -5.79 -37.87 -20.07
C THR A 156 -6.90 -38.08 -21.09
N GLU A 157 -7.15 -39.33 -21.47
CA GLU A 157 -8.25 -39.71 -22.38
C GLU A 157 -9.64 -39.19 -21.90
N ASP A 158 -9.82 -39.04 -20.59
CA ASP A 158 -11.01 -38.45 -19.95
C ASP A 158 -11.14 -36.92 -20.14
N GLY A 159 -10.18 -36.26 -20.81
CA GLY A 159 -10.13 -34.80 -20.93
C GLY A 159 -9.65 -34.06 -19.68
N LYS A 160 -9.14 -34.77 -18.66
CA LYS A 160 -8.55 -34.17 -17.46
C LYS A 160 -7.10 -33.76 -17.71
N VAL A 161 -6.71 -32.57 -17.23
CA VAL A 161 -5.32 -32.13 -17.24
C VAL A 161 -4.59 -32.74 -16.05
N GLN A 162 -3.61 -33.58 -16.31
CA GLN A 162 -2.69 -34.09 -15.30
C GLN A 162 -1.39 -33.29 -15.35
N VAL A 163 -0.98 -32.75 -14.20
CA VAL A 163 0.28 -32.02 -14.03
C VAL A 163 1.11 -32.78 -13.01
N GLU A 164 2.27 -33.28 -13.44
CA GLU A 164 3.30 -33.84 -12.60
C GLU A 164 4.23 -32.70 -12.15
N ASP A 165 4.04 -32.29 -10.89
CA ASP A 165 4.87 -31.30 -10.22
C ASP A 165 5.87 -32.02 -9.28
N ASN A 166 6.96 -31.35 -8.91
CA ASN A 166 7.92 -31.88 -7.95
C ASN A 166 7.25 -32.01 -6.57
N PRO A 167 7.13 -33.24 -6.00
CA PRO A 167 6.48 -33.45 -4.70
C PRO A 167 7.16 -32.66 -3.57
N GLU A 168 8.48 -32.44 -3.64
CA GLU A 168 9.21 -31.65 -2.65
C GLU A 168 8.78 -30.17 -2.63
N LEU A 169 8.47 -29.61 -3.80
CA LEU A 169 7.99 -28.23 -3.91
C LEU A 169 6.55 -28.10 -3.40
N VAL A 170 5.72 -29.10 -3.66
CA VAL A 170 4.36 -29.17 -3.11
C VAL A 170 4.39 -29.29 -1.58
N GLU A 171 5.23 -30.17 -1.04
CA GLU A 171 5.41 -30.32 0.41
C GLU A 171 5.93 -29.02 1.04
N LYS A 172 6.91 -28.37 0.41
CA LYS A 172 7.41 -27.05 0.83
C LYS A 172 6.31 -26.00 0.84
N MET A 173 5.45 -25.96 -0.19
CA MET A 173 4.30 -25.05 -0.23
C MET A 173 3.33 -25.31 0.92
N VAL A 174 3.02 -26.58 1.22
CA VAL A 174 2.16 -26.96 2.35
C VAL A 174 2.77 -26.52 3.68
N ASN A 175 4.07 -26.75 3.87
CA ASN A 175 4.79 -26.33 5.06
C ASN A 175 4.79 -24.80 5.22
N ASP A 176 5.08 -24.04 4.15
CA ASP A 176 5.03 -22.57 4.15
C ASP A 176 3.64 -22.04 4.51
N LEU A 177 2.57 -22.65 3.99
CA LEU A 177 1.19 -22.28 4.31
C LEU A 177 0.85 -22.57 5.78
N ASN A 178 1.27 -23.72 6.31
CA ASN A 178 1.08 -24.09 7.71
C ASN A 178 1.83 -23.15 8.65
N GLU A 179 3.09 -22.81 8.36
CA GLU A 179 3.88 -21.86 9.13
C GLU A 179 3.25 -20.46 9.12
N ARG A 180 2.81 -19.99 7.94
CA ARG A 180 2.11 -18.70 7.81
C ARG A 180 0.80 -18.69 8.60
N SER A 181 0.04 -19.78 8.54
CA SER A 181 -1.21 -19.93 9.32
C SER A 181 -0.92 -19.87 10.83
N LYS A 182 0.07 -20.64 11.30
CA LYS A 182 0.52 -20.63 12.70
C LYS A 182 1.00 -19.25 13.14
N LYS A 183 1.77 -18.55 12.30
CA LYS A 183 2.23 -17.18 12.57
C LYS A 183 1.07 -16.20 12.68
N ARG A 184 0.11 -16.24 11.73
CA ARG A 184 -1.11 -15.40 11.77
C ARG A 184 -1.93 -15.68 13.03
N TYR A 185 -2.09 -16.94 13.39
CA TYR A 185 -2.78 -17.36 14.62
C TYR A 185 -2.08 -16.81 15.87
N MET A 186 -0.76 -16.96 16.00
CA MET A 186 0.00 -16.48 17.15
C MET A 186 -0.06 -14.95 17.30
N VAL A 187 0.06 -14.21 16.19
CA VAL A 187 -0.12 -12.75 16.19
C VAL A 187 -1.53 -12.36 16.64
N ARG A 188 -2.55 -13.08 16.16
CA ARG A 188 -3.94 -12.83 16.57
C ARG A 188 -4.18 -13.16 18.04
N LYS A 189 -3.62 -14.28 18.52
CA LYS A 189 -3.69 -14.73 19.92
C LYS A 189 -3.05 -13.68 20.85
N GLN A 190 -1.83 -13.25 20.56
CA GLN A 190 -1.17 -12.19 21.32
C GLN A 190 -1.97 -10.88 21.32
N LYS A 191 -2.60 -10.52 20.20
CA LYS A 191 -3.47 -9.34 20.14
C LYS A 191 -4.70 -9.50 21.03
N LEU A 192 -5.33 -10.67 21.04
CA LEU A 192 -6.46 -10.97 21.93
C LEU A 192 -6.05 -10.94 23.39
N ASP A 193 -4.92 -11.55 23.74
CA ASP A 193 -4.41 -11.56 25.12
C ASP A 193 -4.13 -10.14 25.62
N LYS A 194 -3.56 -9.28 24.76
CA LYS A 194 -3.36 -7.86 25.06
C LYS A 194 -4.70 -7.12 25.24
N GLN A 195 -5.66 -7.35 24.35
CA GLN A 195 -7.00 -6.75 24.45
C GLN A 195 -7.75 -7.20 25.72
N ASN A 196 -7.57 -8.45 26.13
CA ASN A 196 -8.20 -8.99 27.33
C ASN A 196 -7.57 -8.43 28.62
N LYS A 197 -6.28 -8.10 28.61
CA LYS A 197 -5.59 -7.45 29.75
C LYS A 197 -5.91 -5.96 29.92
N ILE A 198 -6.39 -5.29 28.88
CA ILE A 198 -6.85 -3.89 28.99
C ILE A 198 -8.15 -3.92 29.79
N ASN A 199 -8.09 -3.59 31.07
CA ASN A 199 -9.28 -3.30 31.87
C ASN A 199 -9.81 -1.97 31.36
N LEU A 200 -10.87 -2.03 30.55
CA LEU A 200 -11.70 -0.86 30.33
C LEU A 200 -12.41 -0.65 31.66
N ASP A 201 -12.23 0.50 32.30
CA ASP A 201 -12.99 0.91 33.51
C ASP A 201 -14.50 0.93 33.26
N ASP A 202 -14.89 0.84 31.99
CA ASP A 202 -16.23 0.65 31.50
C ASP A 202 -16.71 -0.78 31.83
N GLY A 203 -17.43 -0.90 32.95
CA GLY A 203 -17.88 -2.17 33.51
C GLY A 203 -18.52 -3.09 32.45
N PHE A 204 -17.81 -4.15 32.08
CA PHE A 204 -18.28 -5.13 31.11
C PHE A 204 -18.78 -6.39 31.80
N ILE A 205 -19.96 -6.88 31.39
CA ILE A 205 -20.57 -8.10 31.93
C ILE A 205 -19.89 -9.36 31.37
N ASN A 206 -19.44 -9.32 30.11
CA ASN A 206 -18.79 -10.44 29.43
C ASN A 206 -17.79 -9.97 28.37
N ASP A 207 -17.00 -10.91 27.83
CA ASP A 207 -16.00 -10.66 26.79
C ASP A 207 -16.58 -10.07 25.50
N LYS A 208 -17.83 -10.44 25.15
CA LYS A 208 -18.50 -9.88 23.96
C LYS A 208 -18.81 -8.40 24.18
N ASN A 209 -19.30 -8.02 25.35
CA ASN A 209 -19.59 -6.64 25.73
C ASN A 209 -18.30 -5.82 25.80
N LYS A 210 -17.22 -6.40 26.35
CA LYS A 210 -15.89 -5.78 26.32
C LYS A 210 -15.43 -5.44 24.90
N ARG A 211 -15.59 -6.37 23.95
CA ARG A 211 -15.25 -6.14 22.54
C ARG A 211 -16.17 -5.12 21.86
N PHE A 212 -17.44 -5.10 22.24
CA PHE A 212 -18.41 -4.12 21.74
C PHE A 212 -18.07 -2.71 22.23
N ASN A 213 -17.82 -2.50 23.52
CA ASN A 213 -17.41 -1.21 24.07
C ASN A 213 -16.06 -0.77 23.49
N ALA A 214 -15.11 -1.69 23.32
CA ALA A 214 -13.85 -1.40 22.62
C ALA A 214 -14.07 -0.95 21.16
N LYS A 215 -15.08 -1.48 20.48
CA LYS A 215 -15.47 -1.06 19.12
C LYS A 215 -16.10 0.34 19.15
N LEU A 216 -17.03 0.62 20.06
CA LEU A 216 -17.60 1.97 20.23
C LEU A 216 -16.51 3.01 20.49
N ASN A 217 -15.61 2.73 21.43
CA ASN A 217 -14.47 3.60 21.74
C ASN A 217 -13.50 3.82 20.57
N SER A 218 -13.54 2.98 19.53
CA SER A 218 -12.73 3.17 18.32
C SER A 218 -13.43 4.00 17.23
N GLU A 219 -14.76 4.04 17.24
CA GLU A 219 -15.57 4.81 16.29
C GLU A 219 -15.82 6.25 16.78
N PHE A 220 -15.88 6.46 18.11
CA PHE A 220 -16.12 7.76 18.73
C PHE A 220 -14.85 8.52 19.19
N LYS A 221 -13.66 8.04 18.80
CA LYS A 221 -12.36 8.75 19.01
C LYS A 221 -11.94 9.50 17.76
#